data_AF-F0F128-F1
#
_entry.id   AF-F0F128-F1
#
_cell.length_a   1.000
_cell.length_b   1.000
_cell.length_c   1.000
_cell.angle_alpha   90.00
_cell.angle_beta   90.00
_cell.angle_gamma   90.00
#
_symmetry.space_group_name_H-M   'P 1'
#
loop_
_entity.id
_entity.type
_entity.pdbx_description
1 polymer ?
#
loop_
_entity_poly.entity_id
_entity_poly.type
_entity_poly.pdbx_seq_one_letter_code
_entity_poly.pdbx_strand_id
1 'polypeptide(L)'
;MYLVLLNFLEYQYKKLLSLVDEAFISDYKMKLPIFIDWRSLKNNIKNRHFDLSLLKSDIFHYSSSSLELNVLRKFCIHQKAVSERTGEIIHVNARRFRHTRGTNLGRKGVGAAIIAELLDHSDTQNVKVYTENTADTVQYIDRVMGAEMGKLAQAFVGRIISNLNESERGFDPTSLITNNGVDTIGACGTNDFCITGYETCYLCPKFRPLVDGPHQQILNKLYKEKEERLRRTKSIDYASSKDRIILAVEYVVQACDEMKKNIETH
;
A
#
# COMPACT_ATOMS: atom_id res chain seq x y z
N MET A 1 5.71 17.15 21.15
CA MET A 1 7.09 16.72 20.87
C MET A 1 8.12 17.52 21.67
N TYR A 2 8.03 18.85 21.70
CA TYR A 2 8.93 19.72 22.48
C TYR A 2 9.10 19.30 23.95
N LEU A 3 8.00 19.07 24.68
CA LEU A 3 8.05 18.62 26.07
C LEU A 3 8.72 17.26 26.27
N VAL A 4 8.62 16.34 25.30
CA VAL A 4 9.28 15.03 25.36
C VAL A 4 10.79 15.18 25.26
N LEU A 5 11.25 16.06 24.37
CA LEU A 5 12.68 16.35 24.21
C LEU A 5 13.25 17.05 25.44
N LEU A 6 12.52 18.01 26.00
CA LEU A 6 12.91 18.66 27.26
C LEU A 6 13.00 17.65 28.42
N ASN A 7 11.99 16.79 28.58
CA ASN A 7 12.00 15.75 29.61
C ASN A 7 13.14 14.75 29.41
N PHE A 8 13.47 14.43 28.17
CA PHE A 8 14.59 13.54 27.86
C PHE A 8 15.94 14.20 28.14
N LEU A 9 16.11 15.48 27.78
CA LEU A 9 17.29 16.27 28.14
C LEU A 9 17.46 16.37 29.66
N GLU A 10 16.38 16.62 30.40
CA GLU A 10 16.37 16.58 31.86
C GLU A 10 16.83 15.24 32.42
N TYR A 11 16.33 14.14 31.83
CA TYR A 11 16.74 12.80 32.22
C TYR A 11 18.23 12.56 31.97
N GLN A 12 18.76 12.97 30.81
CA GLN A 12 20.21 12.85 30.53
C GLN A 12 21.03 13.74 31.49
N TYR A 13 20.58 14.96 31.76
CA TYR A 13 21.23 15.90 32.66
C TYR A 13 21.31 15.36 34.10
N LYS A 14 20.20 14.85 34.65
CA LYS A 14 20.18 14.20 35.97
C LYS A 14 21.11 13.00 36.06
N LYS A 15 21.26 12.25 34.96
CA LYS A 15 22.19 11.13 34.88
C LYS A 15 23.65 11.59 34.80
N LEU A 16 23.92 12.78 34.29
CA LEU A 16 25.26 13.38 34.34
C LEU A 16 25.58 13.88 35.75
N LEU A 17 24.61 14.47 36.45
CA LEU A 17 24.74 14.92 37.84
C LEU A 17 25.12 13.79 38.82
N SER A 18 24.78 12.54 38.51
CA SER A 18 25.23 11.41 39.34
C SER A 18 26.69 11.02 39.11
N LEU A 19 27.37 11.64 38.14
CA LEU A 19 28.75 11.36 37.75
C LEU A 19 29.69 12.57 37.95
N VAL A 20 29.14 13.79 37.95
CA VAL A 20 29.87 15.07 38.03
C VAL A 20 29.09 16.02 38.94
N ASP A 21 29.81 16.83 39.72
CA ASP A 21 29.21 17.80 40.65
C ASP A 21 28.45 18.91 39.89
N GLU A 22 27.28 19.28 40.43
CA GLU A 22 26.30 20.20 39.84
C GLU A 22 26.86 21.59 39.59
N ALA A 23 27.73 22.06 40.50
CA ALA A 23 28.36 23.36 40.42
C ALA A 23 29.15 23.59 39.11
N PHE A 24 29.53 22.50 38.43
CA PHE A 24 30.31 22.55 37.19
C PHE A 24 29.48 22.44 35.91
N ILE A 25 28.23 21.94 35.98
CA ILE A 25 27.45 21.59 34.78
C ILE A 25 26.13 22.33 34.61
N SER A 26 25.72 23.15 35.58
CA SER A 26 24.47 23.95 35.56
C SER A 26 24.24 24.71 34.25
N ASP A 27 25.28 25.36 33.74
CA ASP A 27 25.22 26.19 32.51
C ASP A 27 25.29 25.38 31.19
N TYR A 28 25.48 24.06 31.28
CA TYR A 28 25.72 23.19 30.12
C TYR A 28 24.54 22.31 29.74
N LYS A 29 23.44 22.37 30.49
CA LYS A 29 22.25 21.54 30.26
C LYS A 29 21.73 21.59 28.83
N MET A 30 21.63 22.79 28.24
CA MET A 30 21.15 22.97 26.86
C MET A 30 22.21 22.68 25.79
N LYS A 31 23.47 22.44 26.21
CA LYS A 31 24.59 22.06 25.35
C LYS A 31 24.82 20.54 25.35
N LEU A 32 24.08 19.79 26.17
CA LEU A 32 24.23 18.35 26.22
C LEU A 32 23.71 17.71 24.93
N PRO A 33 24.41 16.68 24.41
CA PRO A 33 23.87 15.85 23.36
C PRO A 33 22.54 15.26 23.80
N ILE A 34 21.52 15.28 22.92
CA ILE A 34 20.26 14.59 23.19
C ILE A 34 20.52 13.09 23.40
N PHE A 35 21.40 12.51 22.59
CA PHE A 35 21.82 11.11 22.69
C PHE A 35 23.30 11.02 23.08
N ILE A 36 23.54 10.94 24.39
CA ILE A 36 24.89 10.86 24.96
C ILE A 36 25.46 9.44 24.84
N ASP A 37 26.69 9.34 24.33
CA ASP A 37 27.51 8.15 24.48
C ASP A 37 28.07 8.04 25.90
N TRP A 38 27.27 7.42 26.76
CA TRP A 38 27.64 7.21 28.16
C TRP A 38 28.88 6.34 28.35
N ARG A 39 29.26 5.50 27.37
CA ARG A 39 30.48 4.70 27.45
C ARG A 39 31.69 5.60 27.23
N SER A 40 31.66 6.42 26.19
CA SER A 40 32.71 7.41 25.90
C SER A 40 32.88 8.40 27.06
N LEU A 41 31.77 8.97 27.53
CA LEU A 41 31.78 9.97 28.61
C LEU A 41 32.32 9.38 29.93
N LYS A 42 31.84 8.21 30.37
CA LYS A 42 32.32 7.56 31.60
C LYS A 42 33.81 7.20 31.51
N ASN A 43 34.28 6.74 30.35
CA ASN A 43 35.69 6.45 30.15
C ASN A 43 36.56 7.72 30.26
N ASN A 44 36.11 8.84 29.69
CA ASN A 44 36.82 10.12 29.80
C ASN A 44 36.87 10.61 31.25
N ILE A 45 35.75 10.51 31.99
CA ILE A 45 35.73 10.86 33.42
C ILE A 45 36.70 9.96 34.21
N LYS A 46 36.61 8.64 34.02
CA LYS A 46 37.47 7.67 34.71
C LYS A 46 38.96 7.90 34.44
N ASN A 47 39.30 8.25 33.20
CA ASN A 47 40.67 8.50 32.78
C ASN A 47 41.14 9.95 33.05
N ARG A 48 40.33 10.78 33.73
CA ARG A 48 40.63 12.20 34.04
C ARG A 48 40.88 13.06 32.78
N HIS A 49 40.27 12.68 31.66
CA HIS A 49 40.31 13.43 30.40
C HIS A 49 39.03 14.23 30.15
N PHE A 50 38.07 14.19 31.08
CA PHE A 50 36.83 14.94 30.97
C PHE A 50 37.04 16.42 31.32
N ASP A 51 36.73 17.29 30.37
CA ASP A 51 36.61 18.72 30.54
C ASP A 51 35.27 19.21 29.96
N LEU A 52 34.70 20.26 30.54
CA LEU A 52 33.42 20.85 30.14
C LEU A 52 33.47 21.43 28.73
N SER A 53 34.64 21.87 28.25
CA SER A 53 34.80 22.34 26.87
C SER A 53 34.44 21.24 25.86
N LEU A 54 34.65 19.97 26.20
CA LEU A 54 34.36 18.82 25.35
C LEU A 54 32.86 18.60 25.16
N LEU A 55 32.01 19.07 26.08
CA LEU A 55 30.55 19.03 25.91
C LEU A 55 30.07 19.91 24.74
N LYS A 56 30.90 20.86 24.28
CA LYS A 56 30.62 21.67 23.07
C LYS A 56 31.03 20.97 21.77
N SER A 57 31.71 19.83 21.87
CA SER A 57 32.19 19.06 20.73
C SER A 57 31.35 17.80 20.52
N ASP A 58 31.49 17.17 19.35
CA ASP A 58 30.70 16.00 18.99
C ASP A 58 31.14 14.69 19.67
N ILE A 59 32.21 14.70 20.48
CA ILE A 59 32.86 13.47 20.97
C ILE A 59 31.98 12.60 21.88
N PHE A 60 30.96 13.20 22.49
CA PHE A 60 30.01 12.51 23.37
C PHE A 60 28.66 12.27 22.70
N HIS A 61 28.51 12.62 21.42
CA HIS A 61 27.35 12.22 20.65
C HIS A 61 27.47 10.75 20.30
N TYR A 62 26.35 10.02 20.34
CA TYR A 62 26.32 8.72 19.69
C TYR A 62 26.65 8.88 18.20
N SER A 63 27.58 8.05 17.72
CA SER A 63 27.70 7.80 16.28
C SER A 63 26.39 7.24 15.73
N SER A 64 26.21 7.33 14.41
CA SER A 64 25.03 6.76 13.75
C SER A 64 24.86 5.26 14.04
N SER A 65 25.95 4.50 14.06
CA SER A 65 25.96 3.07 14.38
C SER A 65 25.60 2.79 15.85
N SER A 66 26.12 3.59 16.78
CA SER A 66 25.78 3.47 18.20
C SER A 66 24.33 3.82 18.46
N LEU A 67 23.79 4.85 17.78
CA LEU A 67 22.38 5.21 17.90
C LEU A 67 21.47 4.12 17.32
N GLU A 68 21.85 3.53 16.19
CA GLU A 68 21.13 2.40 15.61
C GLU A 68 21.08 1.20 16.55
N LEU A 69 22.25 0.78 17.06
CA LEU A 69 22.35 -0.40 17.91
C LEU A 69 21.69 -0.21 19.28
N ASN A 70 21.93 0.93 19.94
CA ASN A 70 21.54 1.13 21.33
C ASN A 70 20.14 1.73 21.50
N VAL A 71 19.62 2.43 20.48
CA VAL A 71 18.32 3.12 20.55
C VAL A 71 17.34 2.50 19.56
N LEU A 72 17.64 2.54 18.26
CA LEU A 72 16.68 2.11 17.22
C LEU A 72 16.38 0.62 17.30
N ARG A 73 17.39 -0.25 17.45
CA ARG A 73 17.16 -1.70 17.53
C ARG A 73 16.27 -2.09 18.71
N LYS A 74 16.43 -1.43 19.87
CA LYS A 74 15.55 -1.65 21.03
C LYS A 74 14.12 -1.26 20.70
N PHE A 75 13.92 -0.11 20.07
CA PHE A 75 12.60 0.29 19.59
C PHE A 75 12.02 -0.74 18.61
N CYS A 76 12.81 -1.21 17.64
CA CYS A 76 12.37 -2.20 16.64
C CYS A 76 11.94 -3.54 17.26
N ILE A 77 12.60 -3.99 18.33
CA ILE A 77 12.21 -5.22 19.05
C ILE A 77 10.86 -5.05 19.75
N HIS A 78 10.56 -3.86 20.28
CA HIS A 78 9.31 -3.58 21.00
C HIS A 78 8.16 -3.20 20.07
N GLN A 79 8.45 -2.63 18.91
CA GLN A 79 7.49 -2.29 17.88
C GLN A 79 6.87 -3.56 17.29
N LYS A 80 5.53 -3.62 17.27
CA LYS A 80 4.75 -4.75 16.73
C LYS A 80 3.84 -4.37 15.55
N ALA A 81 3.97 -3.16 14.99
CA ALA A 81 3.15 -2.77 13.85
C ALA A 81 3.42 -3.66 12.64
N VAL A 82 2.34 -4.13 12.03
CA VAL A 82 2.33 -5.00 10.86
C VAL A 82 2.15 -4.17 9.60
N SER A 83 2.90 -4.49 8.56
CA SER A 83 2.80 -3.89 7.23
C SER A 83 1.57 -4.44 6.51
N GLU A 84 0.62 -3.57 6.17
CA GLU A 84 -0.57 -3.95 5.37
C GLU A 84 -0.19 -4.54 4.01
N ARG A 85 0.94 -4.11 3.42
CA ARG A 85 1.42 -4.57 2.12
C ARG A 85 2.03 -5.97 2.14
N THR A 86 2.70 -6.35 3.24
CA THR A 86 3.49 -7.60 3.30
C THR A 86 3.01 -8.59 4.34
N GLY A 87 2.13 -8.18 5.27
CA GLY A 87 1.69 -9.01 6.40
C GLY A 87 2.75 -9.22 7.49
N GLU A 88 3.96 -8.66 7.32
CA GLU A 88 5.08 -8.82 8.25
C GLU A 88 5.28 -7.62 9.18
N ILE A 89 6.03 -7.81 10.27
CA ILE A 89 6.41 -6.70 11.17
C ILE A 89 7.25 -5.67 10.40
N ILE A 90 6.89 -4.39 10.55
CA ILE A 90 7.60 -3.30 9.88
C ILE A 90 9.02 -3.19 10.43
N HIS A 91 10.01 -3.48 9.59
CA HIS A 91 11.40 -3.22 9.92
C HIS A 91 11.70 -1.72 9.86
N VAL A 92 11.85 -1.07 11.02
CA VAL A 92 12.09 0.37 11.15
C VAL A 92 13.59 0.67 11.16
N ASN A 93 14.00 1.74 10.49
CA ASN A 93 15.36 2.26 10.52
C ASN A 93 15.36 3.80 10.37
N ALA A 94 16.52 4.43 10.55
CA ALA A 94 16.66 5.89 10.47
C ALA A 94 16.19 6.44 9.11
N ARG A 95 16.54 5.76 8.01
CA ARG A 95 16.11 6.14 6.65
C ARG A 95 14.59 6.13 6.53
N ARG A 96 13.91 5.10 7.04
CA ARG A 96 12.45 4.99 7.05
C ARG A 96 11.82 6.13 7.83
N PHE A 97 12.33 6.45 9.03
CA PHE A 97 11.82 7.60 9.79
C PHE A 97 11.96 8.92 9.05
N ARG A 98 13.14 9.18 8.44
CA ARG A 98 13.37 10.37 7.61
C ARG A 98 12.38 10.43 6.45
N HIS A 99 12.21 9.30 5.74
CA HIS A 99 11.30 9.21 4.60
C HIS A 99 9.84 9.42 5.01
N THR A 100 9.38 8.76 6.06
CA THR A 100 8.02 8.92 6.59
C THR A 100 7.76 10.37 7.01
N ARG A 101 8.71 11.02 7.70
CA ARG A 101 8.59 12.44 8.07
C ARG A 101 8.51 13.33 6.84
N GLY A 102 9.41 13.15 5.87
CA GLY A 102 9.40 13.89 4.61
C GLY A 102 8.08 13.74 3.86
N THR A 103 7.62 12.51 3.67
CA THR A 103 6.35 12.22 2.97
C THR A 103 5.16 12.81 3.72
N ASN A 104 5.14 12.75 5.05
CA ASN A 104 4.08 13.38 5.84
C ASN A 104 4.07 14.91 5.74
N LEU A 105 5.24 15.55 5.65
CA LEU A 105 5.34 17.01 5.41
C LEU A 105 4.86 17.35 3.99
N GLY A 106 5.27 16.57 2.99
CA GLY A 106 4.79 16.73 1.61
C GLY A 106 3.27 16.59 1.51
N ARG A 107 2.68 15.58 2.18
CA ARG A 107 1.23 15.39 2.26
C ARG A 107 0.48 16.54 2.93
N LYS A 108 1.15 17.32 3.78
CA LYS A 108 0.59 18.52 4.42
C LYS A 108 0.76 19.78 3.55
N GLY A 109 1.27 19.65 2.33
CA GLY A 109 1.52 20.77 1.42
C GLY A 109 2.67 21.68 1.86
N VAL A 110 3.56 21.21 2.73
CA VAL A 110 4.71 22.01 3.17
C VAL A 110 5.67 22.22 1.98
N GLY A 111 6.10 23.47 1.77
CA GLY A 111 6.97 23.82 0.65
C GLY A 111 8.34 23.14 0.70
N ALA A 112 8.95 22.92 -0.47
CA ALA A 112 10.16 22.12 -0.60
C ALA A 112 11.36 22.65 0.23
N ALA A 113 11.54 23.97 0.29
CA ALA A 113 12.59 24.60 1.10
C ALA A 113 12.43 24.30 2.61
N ILE A 114 11.20 24.35 3.12
CA ILE A 114 10.90 24.04 4.53
C ILE A 114 11.10 22.55 4.81
N ILE A 115 10.76 21.66 3.87
CA ILE A 115 11.03 20.23 4.01
C ILE A 115 12.53 19.97 4.02
N ALA A 116 13.30 20.63 3.14
CA ALA A 116 14.76 20.52 3.12
C ALA A 116 15.36 20.92 4.47
N GLU A 117 14.95 22.07 5.01
CA GLU A 117 15.39 22.57 6.31
C GLU A 117 15.01 21.62 7.46
N LEU A 118 13.75 21.19 7.54
CA LEU A 118 13.27 20.31 8.62
C LEU A 118 13.93 18.93 8.63
N LEU A 119 14.36 18.46 7.45
CA LEU A 119 15.09 17.21 7.31
C LEU A 119 16.60 17.41 7.38
N ASP A 120 17.12 18.62 7.45
CA ASP A 120 18.56 18.88 7.43
C ASP A 120 19.19 18.37 6.10
N HIS A 121 18.66 18.87 4.98
CA HIS A 121 19.28 18.74 3.65
C HIS A 121 20.04 20.03 3.31
N SER A 122 21.15 19.90 2.59
CA SER A 122 21.93 21.04 2.11
C SER A 122 21.26 21.81 0.97
N ASP A 123 20.36 21.16 0.24
CA ASP A 123 19.61 21.73 -0.87
C ASP A 123 18.21 21.09 -1.02
N THR A 124 17.46 21.50 -2.04
CA THR A 124 16.10 21.01 -2.32
C THR A 124 16.04 19.90 -3.36
N GLN A 125 17.16 19.50 -3.99
CA GLN A 125 17.15 18.60 -5.14
C GLN A 125 16.54 17.24 -4.79
N ASN A 126 16.81 16.77 -3.56
CA ASN A 126 16.35 15.48 -3.07
C ASN A 126 14.98 15.54 -2.36
N VAL A 127 14.33 16.70 -2.28
CA VAL A 127 13.02 16.81 -1.60
C VAL A 127 11.92 16.09 -2.38
N LYS A 128 12.06 16.08 -3.71
CA LYS A 128 11.13 15.45 -4.66
C LYS A 128 10.78 14.00 -4.30
N VAL A 129 11.74 13.21 -3.79
CA VAL A 129 11.53 11.80 -3.40
C VAL A 129 10.48 11.63 -2.30
N TYR A 130 10.18 12.69 -1.53
CA TYR A 130 9.16 12.68 -0.49
C TYR A 130 7.81 13.23 -0.96
N THR A 131 7.80 14.05 -2.01
CA THR A 131 6.64 14.83 -2.46
C THR A 131 6.04 14.34 -3.77
N GLU A 132 6.70 13.43 -4.51
CA GLU A 132 6.15 12.83 -5.74
C GLU A 132 4.91 11.97 -5.49
N ASN A 133 4.77 11.44 -4.27
CA ASN A 133 3.71 10.51 -3.90
C ASN A 133 2.82 11.13 -2.81
N THR A 134 2.25 12.31 -3.11
CA THR A 134 1.29 12.97 -2.22
C THR A 134 -0.01 12.18 -2.17
N ALA A 135 -0.78 12.39 -1.10
CA ALA A 135 -2.14 11.84 -1.01
C ALA A 135 -2.99 12.26 -2.21
N ASP A 136 -2.74 13.44 -2.81
CA ASP A 136 -3.42 13.89 -4.02
C ASP A 136 -3.02 13.10 -5.27
N THR A 137 -1.73 12.74 -5.42
CA THR A 137 -1.28 11.87 -6.53
C THR A 137 -1.76 10.44 -6.36
N VAL A 138 -1.76 9.90 -5.14
CA VAL A 138 -2.31 8.57 -4.83
C VAL A 138 -3.83 8.57 -4.95
N GLN A 139 -4.54 9.61 -4.50
CA GLN A 139 -5.99 9.73 -4.70
C GLN A 139 -6.33 9.93 -6.17
N TYR A 140 -5.52 10.65 -6.95
CA TYR A 140 -5.70 10.78 -8.39
C TYR A 140 -5.48 9.42 -9.07
N ILE A 141 -4.42 8.70 -8.73
CA ILE A 141 -4.15 7.35 -9.25
C ILE A 141 -5.24 6.37 -8.80
N ASP A 142 -5.64 6.31 -7.53
CA ASP A 142 -6.72 5.46 -7.02
C ASP A 142 -8.09 5.88 -7.58
N ARG A 143 -8.34 7.17 -7.83
CA ARG A 143 -9.57 7.65 -8.47
C ARG A 143 -9.61 7.29 -9.97
N VAL A 144 -8.47 7.32 -10.66
CA VAL A 144 -8.35 7.01 -12.10
C VAL A 144 -8.28 5.50 -12.33
N MET A 145 -7.56 4.77 -11.48
CA MET A 145 -7.24 3.34 -11.64
C MET A 145 -7.99 2.44 -10.66
N GLY A 146 -8.31 2.89 -9.45
CA GLY A 146 -8.89 2.04 -8.39
C GLY A 146 -10.31 1.58 -8.70
N ALA A 147 -11.08 2.39 -9.44
CA ALA A 147 -12.38 1.96 -9.97
C ALA A 147 -12.20 0.85 -11.01
N GLU A 148 -11.35 1.01 -12.02
CA GLU A 148 -11.15 0.00 -13.06
C GLU A 148 -10.45 -1.27 -12.53
N MET A 149 -9.38 -1.13 -11.76
CA MET A 149 -8.68 -2.28 -11.16
C MET A 149 -9.53 -3.01 -10.11
N GLY A 150 -10.34 -2.29 -9.32
CA GLY A 150 -11.28 -2.89 -8.37
C GLY A 150 -12.46 -3.59 -9.05
N LYS A 151 -12.95 -3.06 -10.17
CA LYS A 151 -13.97 -3.72 -11.00
C LYS A 151 -13.41 -4.97 -11.70
N LEU A 152 -12.19 -4.91 -12.23
CA LEU A 152 -11.52 -6.03 -12.90
C LEU A 152 -11.15 -7.15 -11.92
N ALA A 153 -10.61 -6.82 -10.74
CA ALA A 153 -10.17 -7.82 -9.75
C ALA A 153 -11.31 -8.55 -9.01
N GLN A 154 -12.56 -8.07 -9.12
CA GLN A 154 -13.68 -8.55 -8.30
C GLN A 154 -14.94 -8.96 -9.08
N ALA A 155 -14.96 -8.74 -10.41
CA ALA A 155 -16.12 -9.03 -11.24
C ALA A 155 -16.11 -10.45 -11.83
N PHE A 156 -14.98 -10.95 -12.34
CA PHE A 156 -14.88 -12.31 -12.85
C PHE A 156 -13.89 -13.15 -12.01
N VAL A 157 -14.37 -14.28 -11.50
CA VAL A 157 -13.60 -15.19 -10.62
C VAL A 157 -13.47 -16.59 -11.24
N GLY A 158 -13.94 -16.78 -12.46
CA GLY A 158 -13.90 -18.04 -13.20
C GLY A 158 -12.58 -18.28 -13.92
N ARG A 159 -12.55 -19.30 -14.79
CA ARG A 159 -11.39 -19.63 -15.66
C ARG A 159 -11.87 -19.79 -17.09
N ILE A 160 -11.31 -19.03 -18.03
CA ILE A 160 -11.63 -19.13 -19.46
C ILE A 160 -11.08 -20.45 -20.02
N ILE A 161 -11.84 -21.10 -20.90
CA ILE A 161 -11.50 -22.38 -21.52
C ILE A 161 -11.52 -22.29 -23.05
N SER A 162 -10.60 -22.96 -23.73
CA SER A 162 -10.54 -22.94 -25.20
C SER A 162 -11.53 -23.93 -25.82
N ASN A 163 -11.74 -25.08 -25.15
CA ASN A 163 -12.69 -26.11 -25.55
C ASN A 163 -13.47 -26.62 -24.33
N LEU A 164 -14.66 -27.20 -24.57
CA LEU A 164 -15.51 -27.70 -23.49
C LEU A 164 -14.85 -28.80 -22.66
N ASN A 165 -13.96 -29.61 -23.26
CA ASN A 165 -13.27 -30.71 -22.56
C ASN A 165 -12.29 -30.22 -21.47
N GLU A 166 -11.88 -28.94 -21.50
CA GLU A 166 -11.10 -28.33 -20.43
C GLU A 166 -11.92 -28.04 -19.17
N SER A 167 -13.26 -28.03 -19.27
CA SER A 167 -14.15 -27.96 -18.12
C SER A 167 -14.13 -29.29 -17.38
N GLU A 168 -14.19 -29.23 -16.05
CA GLU A 168 -14.28 -30.40 -15.17
C GLU A 168 -15.44 -31.33 -15.54
N ARG A 169 -16.49 -30.79 -16.19
CA ARG A 169 -17.67 -31.52 -16.65
C ARG A 169 -17.99 -31.31 -18.13
N GLY A 170 -16.97 -31.05 -18.95
CA GLY A 170 -17.13 -30.74 -20.39
C GLY A 170 -17.97 -31.73 -21.21
N PHE A 171 -17.99 -32.99 -20.81
CA PHE A 171 -18.73 -34.07 -21.47
C PHE A 171 -20.19 -34.21 -21.01
N ASP A 172 -20.60 -33.48 -19.98
CA ASP A 172 -21.96 -33.51 -19.44
C ASP A 172 -22.79 -32.37 -20.06
N PRO A 173 -23.81 -32.68 -20.88
CA PRO A 173 -24.65 -31.65 -21.50
C PRO A 173 -25.36 -30.75 -20.49
N THR A 174 -25.60 -31.22 -19.26
CA THR A 174 -26.24 -30.43 -18.20
C THR A 174 -25.31 -29.36 -17.62
N SER A 175 -24.00 -29.44 -17.89
CA SER A 175 -23.04 -28.43 -17.48
C SER A 175 -23.00 -27.22 -18.41
N LEU A 176 -23.55 -27.34 -19.62
CA LEU A 176 -23.45 -26.31 -20.65
C LEU A 176 -24.32 -25.11 -20.30
N ILE A 177 -23.69 -23.95 -20.27
CA ILE A 177 -24.39 -22.68 -20.09
C ILE A 177 -24.62 -22.10 -21.48
N THR A 178 -25.88 -21.81 -21.80
CA THR A 178 -26.29 -21.24 -23.08
C THR A 178 -26.93 -19.87 -22.90
N ASN A 179 -26.79 -19.01 -23.89
CA ASN A 179 -27.55 -17.77 -23.97
C ASN A 179 -28.97 -18.08 -24.46
N ASN A 180 -29.89 -18.32 -23.53
CA ASN A 180 -31.29 -18.66 -23.81
C ASN A 180 -31.47 -19.87 -24.76
N GLY A 181 -30.59 -20.87 -24.68
CA GLY A 181 -30.71 -22.11 -25.46
C GLY A 181 -30.21 -22.06 -26.90
N VAL A 182 -29.62 -20.95 -27.36
CA VAL A 182 -29.12 -20.81 -28.73
C VAL A 182 -27.63 -21.13 -28.80
N ASP A 183 -26.80 -20.25 -28.22
CA ASP A 183 -25.35 -20.37 -28.30
C ASP A 183 -24.75 -20.78 -26.96
N THR A 184 -23.81 -21.73 -26.99
CA THR A 184 -23.04 -22.15 -25.81
C THR A 184 -22.03 -21.06 -25.45
N ILE A 185 -22.15 -20.53 -24.24
CA ILE A 185 -21.27 -19.48 -23.73
C ILE A 185 -20.15 -20.04 -22.85
N GLY A 186 -20.29 -21.29 -22.39
CA GLY A 186 -19.33 -21.92 -21.50
C GLY A 186 -19.91 -23.12 -20.77
N ALA A 187 -19.24 -23.56 -19.71
CA ALA A 187 -19.66 -24.68 -18.88
C ALA A 187 -19.57 -24.39 -17.37
N CYS A 188 -20.32 -25.17 -16.58
CA CYS A 188 -20.31 -25.15 -15.12
C CYS A 188 -19.41 -26.27 -14.56
N GLY A 189 -18.51 -25.91 -13.63
CA GLY A 189 -17.54 -26.85 -13.06
C GLY A 189 -18.06 -27.84 -12.00
N THR A 190 -19.24 -27.64 -11.37
CA THR A 190 -19.66 -28.46 -10.20
C THR A 190 -21.12 -28.93 -10.15
N ASN A 191 -22.05 -28.37 -10.93
CA ASN A 191 -23.50 -28.68 -10.90
C ASN A 191 -24.27 -28.41 -9.59
N ASP A 192 -23.84 -27.46 -8.77
CA ASP A 192 -24.71 -26.98 -7.71
C ASP A 192 -25.94 -26.33 -8.35
N PHE A 193 -27.15 -26.67 -7.88
CA PHE A 193 -28.40 -26.15 -8.44
C PHE A 193 -28.42 -24.61 -8.38
N CYS A 194 -28.24 -23.97 -9.53
CA CYS A 194 -28.24 -22.52 -9.66
C CYS A 194 -29.57 -22.08 -10.29
N ILE A 195 -30.39 -21.32 -9.55
CA ILE A 195 -31.73 -20.86 -9.99
C ILE A 195 -31.64 -19.59 -10.87
N THR A 196 -30.42 -19.13 -11.16
CA THR A 196 -30.18 -17.82 -11.77
C THR A 196 -29.83 -17.94 -13.26
N GLY A 197 -30.30 -17.00 -14.08
CA GLY A 197 -30.03 -16.99 -15.52
C GLY A 197 -28.54 -16.87 -15.87
N TYR A 198 -28.18 -17.21 -17.12
CA TYR A 198 -26.79 -17.33 -17.60
C TYR A 198 -25.89 -16.09 -17.33
N GLU A 199 -26.49 -14.91 -17.20
CA GLU A 199 -25.77 -13.66 -16.89
C GLU A 199 -25.05 -13.70 -15.54
N THR A 200 -25.62 -14.39 -14.53
CA THR A 200 -24.99 -14.46 -13.21
C THR A 200 -23.78 -15.40 -13.18
N CYS A 201 -23.65 -16.29 -14.18
CA CYS A 201 -22.50 -17.17 -14.29
C CYS A 201 -21.19 -16.38 -14.41
N TYR A 202 -21.19 -15.17 -14.99
CA TYR A 202 -19.98 -14.34 -15.07
C TYR A 202 -19.45 -13.89 -13.69
N LEU A 203 -20.29 -13.90 -12.66
CA LEU A 203 -19.86 -13.62 -11.28
C LEU A 203 -19.48 -14.90 -10.51
N CYS A 204 -19.68 -16.07 -11.11
CA CYS A 204 -19.48 -17.35 -10.45
C CYS A 204 -18.03 -17.85 -10.63
N PRO A 205 -17.32 -18.21 -9.54
CA PRO A 205 -15.97 -18.79 -9.63
C PRO A 205 -15.92 -20.14 -10.37
N LYS A 206 -17.07 -20.80 -10.49
CA LYS A 206 -17.21 -22.11 -11.14
C LYS A 206 -17.54 -22.02 -12.62
N PHE A 207 -17.72 -20.81 -13.15
CA PHE A 207 -17.98 -20.62 -14.56
C PHE A 207 -16.71 -20.79 -15.39
N ARG A 208 -16.87 -21.45 -16.54
CA ARG A 208 -15.85 -21.71 -17.54
C ARG A 208 -16.30 -21.12 -18.88
N PRO A 209 -16.16 -19.80 -19.10
CA PRO A 209 -16.52 -19.19 -20.37
C PRO A 209 -15.65 -19.74 -21.50
N LEU A 210 -16.25 -19.93 -22.68
CA LEU A 210 -15.56 -20.44 -23.86
C LEU A 210 -14.88 -19.29 -24.60
N VAL A 211 -13.62 -19.43 -25.01
CA VAL A 211 -12.89 -18.37 -25.76
C VAL A 211 -13.68 -17.89 -26.99
N ASP A 212 -14.31 -18.83 -27.70
CA ASP A 212 -15.13 -18.54 -28.89
C ASP A 212 -16.62 -18.28 -28.59
N GLY A 213 -16.99 -18.18 -27.31
CA GLY A 213 -18.35 -17.86 -26.90
C GLY A 213 -18.78 -16.46 -27.35
N PRO A 214 -20.08 -16.20 -27.55
CA PRO A 214 -20.61 -14.91 -28.02
C PRO A 214 -20.65 -13.84 -26.91
N HIS A 215 -19.58 -13.72 -26.13
CA HIS A 215 -19.45 -12.82 -24.98
C HIS A 215 -19.65 -11.35 -25.36
N GLN A 216 -19.14 -10.92 -26.53
CA GLN A 216 -19.34 -9.56 -27.04
C GLN A 216 -20.83 -9.25 -27.32
N GLN A 217 -21.59 -10.22 -27.83
CA GLN A 217 -23.02 -10.04 -28.09
C GLN A 217 -23.79 -9.87 -26.79
N ILE A 218 -23.42 -10.64 -25.76
CA ILE A 218 -23.98 -10.54 -24.40
C ILE A 218 -23.66 -9.19 -23.78
N LEU A 219 -22.41 -8.71 -23.93
CA LEU A 219 -21.99 -7.40 -23.44
C LEU A 219 -22.82 -6.27 -24.08
N ASN A 220 -22.93 -6.29 -25.41
CA ASN A 220 -23.71 -5.32 -26.16
C ASN A 220 -25.19 -5.31 -25.73
N LYS A 221 -25.76 -6.50 -25.51
CA LYS A 221 -27.13 -6.66 -24.99
C LYS A 221 -27.27 -6.03 -23.60
N LEU A 222 -26.35 -6.30 -22.67
CA LEU A 222 -26.41 -5.76 -21.30
C LEU A 222 -26.31 -4.23 -21.26
N TYR A 223 -25.48 -3.63 -22.10
CA TYR A 223 -25.40 -2.18 -22.25
C TYR A 223 -26.68 -1.57 -22.83
N LYS A 224 -27.24 -2.20 -23.86
CA LYS A 224 -28.52 -1.78 -24.45
C LYS A 224 -29.65 -1.82 -23.41
N GLU A 225 -29.75 -2.91 -22.65
CA GLU A 225 -30.73 -3.02 -21.57
C GLU A 225 -30.50 -1.99 -20.47
N LYS A 226 -29.23 -1.66 -20.13
CA LYS A 226 -28.91 -0.60 -19.17
C LYS A 226 -29.40 0.76 -19.64
N GLU A 227 -29.15 1.09 -20.91
CA GLU A 227 -29.62 2.33 -21.51
C GLU A 227 -31.15 2.40 -21.54
N GLU A 228 -31.83 1.31 -21.92
CA GLU A 228 -33.30 1.22 -21.90
C GLU A 228 -33.87 1.39 -20.48
N ARG A 229 -33.25 0.75 -19.47
CA ARG A 229 -33.63 0.93 -18.06
C ARG A 229 -33.51 2.40 -17.64
N LEU A 230 -32.38 3.05 -17.96
CA LEU A 230 -32.15 4.46 -17.66
C LEU A 230 -33.16 5.36 -18.36
N ARG A 231 -33.43 5.14 -19.66
CA ARG A 231 -34.41 5.92 -20.43
C ARG A 231 -35.81 5.81 -19.85
N ARG A 232 -36.24 4.60 -19.45
CA ARG A 232 -37.60 4.34 -18.96
C ARG A 232 -37.82 4.84 -17.53
N THR A 233 -36.87 4.62 -16.62
CA THR A 233 -37.06 4.93 -15.20
C THR A 233 -36.41 6.24 -14.76
N LYS A 234 -35.49 6.80 -15.55
CA LYS A 234 -34.64 7.96 -15.23
C LYS A 234 -33.83 7.82 -13.93
N SER A 235 -33.77 6.62 -13.35
CA SER A 235 -33.04 6.31 -12.12
C SER A 235 -31.70 5.69 -12.48
N ILE A 236 -30.62 6.39 -12.11
CA ILE A 236 -29.24 5.92 -12.30
C ILE A 236 -28.99 4.66 -11.47
N ASP A 237 -29.47 4.63 -10.24
CA ASP A 237 -29.28 3.48 -9.34
C ASP A 237 -29.95 2.21 -9.89
N TYR A 238 -31.18 2.32 -10.38
CA TYR A 238 -31.89 1.19 -11.00
C TYR A 238 -31.20 0.72 -12.29
N ALA A 239 -30.76 1.65 -13.14
CA ALA A 239 -30.05 1.31 -14.38
C ALA A 239 -28.74 0.57 -14.10
N SER A 240 -28.05 0.94 -13.03
CA SER A 240 -26.73 0.42 -12.63
C SER A 240 -26.79 -0.91 -11.86
N SER A 241 -27.99 -1.46 -11.63
CA SER A 241 -28.20 -2.72 -10.89
C SER A 241 -27.44 -3.94 -11.43
N LYS A 242 -27.10 -3.95 -12.73
CA LYS A 242 -26.32 -5.02 -13.39
C LYS A 242 -24.87 -4.64 -13.70
N ASP A 243 -24.36 -3.52 -13.21
CA ASP A 243 -23.03 -3.03 -13.60
C ASP A 243 -21.93 -4.02 -13.26
N ARG A 244 -22.04 -4.73 -12.13
CA ARG A 244 -21.09 -5.77 -11.76
C ARG A 244 -21.04 -6.92 -12.78
N ILE A 245 -22.19 -7.29 -13.35
CA ILE A 245 -22.25 -8.30 -14.42
C ILE A 245 -21.63 -7.76 -15.69
N ILE A 246 -21.95 -6.51 -16.08
CA ILE A 246 -21.37 -5.86 -17.27
C ILE A 246 -19.84 -5.91 -17.18
N LEU A 247 -19.27 -5.48 -16.05
CA LEU A 247 -17.83 -5.48 -15.83
C LEU A 247 -17.20 -6.87 -15.89
N ALA A 248 -17.90 -7.90 -15.38
CA ALA A 248 -17.43 -9.27 -15.46
C ALA A 248 -17.42 -9.79 -16.90
N VAL A 249 -18.43 -9.42 -17.70
CA VAL A 249 -18.50 -9.77 -19.13
C VAL A 249 -17.45 -8.99 -19.92
N GLU A 250 -17.23 -7.70 -19.65
CA GLU A 250 -16.15 -6.90 -20.26
C GLU A 250 -14.79 -7.53 -20.05
N TYR A 251 -14.50 -7.95 -18.81
CA TYR A 251 -13.27 -8.67 -18.50
C TYR A 251 -13.13 -9.95 -19.33
N VAL A 252 -14.19 -10.78 -19.41
CA VAL A 252 -14.16 -12.02 -20.19
C VAL A 252 -13.94 -11.74 -21.67
N VAL A 253 -14.60 -10.73 -22.24
CA VAL A 253 -14.39 -10.32 -23.65
C VAL A 253 -12.93 -9.95 -23.90
N GLN A 254 -12.36 -9.06 -23.09
CA GLN A 254 -10.97 -8.61 -23.25
C GLN A 254 -9.99 -9.79 -23.16
N ALA A 255 -10.17 -10.66 -22.16
CA ALA A 255 -9.31 -11.81 -21.97
C ALA A 255 -9.46 -12.85 -23.11
N CYS A 256 -10.66 -13.06 -23.64
CA CYS A 256 -10.86 -13.92 -24.82
C CYS A 256 -10.17 -13.34 -26.07
N ASP A 257 -10.27 -12.03 -26.30
CA ASP A 257 -9.63 -11.37 -27.44
C ASP A 257 -8.09 -11.42 -27.35
N GLU A 258 -7.54 -11.26 -26.15
CA GLU A 258 -6.11 -11.45 -25.90
C GLU A 258 -5.65 -12.89 -26.18
N MET A 259 -6.42 -13.89 -25.73
CA MET A 259 -6.13 -15.30 -26.00
C MET A 259 -6.15 -15.60 -27.51
N LYS A 260 -7.13 -15.07 -28.25
CA LYS A 260 -7.22 -15.27 -29.72
C LYS A 260 -6.04 -14.66 -30.45
N LYS A 261 -5.64 -13.44 -30.10
CA LYS A 261 -4.47 -12.78 -30.71
C LYS A 261 -3.19 -13.58 -30.52
N ASN A 262 -2.99 -14.16 -29.34
CA ASN A 262 -1.81 -14.97 -29.05
C ASN A 262 -1.76 -16.29 -29.85
N ILE A 263 -2.93 -16.85 -30.20
CA ILE A 263 -3.06 -18.05 -31.03
C ILE A 263 -2.78 -17.74 -32.51
N GLU A 264 -3.15 -16.56 -33.00
CA GLU A 264 -2.91 -16.14 -34.40
C GLU A 264 -1.46 -15.75 -34.69
N THR A 265 -0.68 -15.40 -33.66
CA THR A 265 0.75 -15.05 -33.77
C THR A 265 1.71 -16.24 -33.75
N HIS A 266 1.20 -17.47 -33.61
CA HIS A 266 1.97 -18.72 -33.58
C HIS A 266 1.50 -19.71 -34.65
#